data_AF-A0A7Y8TFK1-F1
#
_entry.id   AF-A0A7Y8TFK1-F1
#
_cell.length_a   1.000
_cell.length_b   1.000
_cell.length_c   1.000
_cell.angle_alpha   90.00
_cell.angle_beta   90.00
_cell.angle_gamma   90.00
#
_symmetry.space_group_name_H-M   'P 1'
#
loop_
_entity.id
_entity.type
_entity.pdbx_description
1 polymer ?
#
loop_
_entity_poly.entity_id
_entity_poly.type
_entity_poly.pdbx_seq_one_letter_code
_entity_poly.pdbx_strand_id
1 'polypeptide(L)'
;MKKRIFTLALTTLIAGAMLTSCQSSKTKVENAQDKVVEANQELNQALKDSIQQFKTESATKISDNEKNIAEFKLRIAKEKMENRAKYEKKLAELEKRNSDMKMRLDNYKDEEHNKWEKFKVEYNHDMDELGKAFKDLTVKNVK
;
A
#
# COMPACT_ATOMS: atom_id res chain seq x y z
N MET A 1 9.67 19.37 19.16
CA MET A 1 8.95 18.47 20.10
C MET A 1 8.88 17.07 19.52
N LYS A 2 9.53 16.13 20.22
CA LYS A 2 9.46 14.65 20.17
C LYS A 2 9.64 13.93 18.82
N LYS A 3 10.90 13.77 18.39
CA LYS A 3 11.33 12.62 17.58
C LYS A 3 11.48 11.42 18.52
N ARG A 4 10.69 10.37 18.35
CA ARG A 4 10.87 9.12 19.10
C ARG A 4 11.86 8.24 18.33
N ILE A 5 13.05 8.11 18.88
CA ILE A 5 14.04 7.11 18.47
C ILE A 5 13.58 5.80 19.09
N PHE A 6 13.11 4.86 18.28
CA PHE A 6 12.90 3.48 18.73
C PHE A 6 14.26 2.77 18.70
N THR A 7 15.01 2.89 19.79
CA THR A 7 16.17 2.04 20.05
C THR A 7 15.65 0.68 20.51
N LEU A 8 15.66 -0.32 19.62
CA LEU A 8 15.45 -1.73 19.98
C LEU A 8 16.82 -2.40 20.06
N ALA A 9 17.49 -2.19 21.19
CA ALA A 9 18.58 -3.05 21.64
C ALA A 9 17.97 -4.12 22.55
N LEU A 10 17.84 -5.35 22.04
CA LEU A 10 17.47 -6.53 22.82
C LEU A 10 18.71 -7.42 22.95
N THR A 11 19.54 -7.10 23.93
CA THR A 11 20.55 -8.02 24.47
C THR A 11 20.20 -8.29 25.92
N THR A 12 19.37 -9.31 26.16
CA THR A 12 19.16 -9.90 27.47
C THR A 12 20.03 -11.15 27.60
N LEU A 13 21.13 -11.01 28.34
CA LEU A 13 21.99 -12.09 28.78
C LEU A 13 21.46 -12.56 30.14
N ILE A 14 20.83 -13.74 30.20
CA ILE A 14 20.30 -14.29 31.45
C ILE A 14 21.37 -15.19 32.08
N ALA A 15 21.94 -14.74 33.20
CA ALA A 15 22.67 -15.59 34.14
C ALA A 15 21.67 -16.23 35.13
N GLY A 16 21.79 -17.55 35.37
CA GLY A 16 21.00 -18.32 36.35
C GLY A 16 21.28 -17.87 37.80
N ALA A 17 20.51 -18.23 38.82
CA ALA A 17 19.67 -19.40 39.11
C ALA A 17 18.61 -18.98 40.19
N MET A 18 17.51 -19.64 40.55
CA MET A 18 17.27 -21.03 40.96
C MET A 18 15.75 -21.25 41.16
N LEU A 19 15.29 -22.47 40.86
CA LEU A 19 14.25 -23.25 41.57
C LEU A 19 12.80 -22.70 41.68
N THR A 20 12.00 -22.92 40.63
CA THR A 20 10.69 -23.60 40.73
C THR A 20 10.40 -24.34 39.42
N SER A 21 10.00 -25.61 39.51
CA SER A 21 9.48 -26.47 38.43
C SER A 21 10.38 -26.66 37.18
N CYS A 22 11.15 -27.75 37.18
CA CYS A 22 11.73 -28.32 35.97
C CYS A 22 10.62 -28.87 35.05
N GLN A 23 10.01 -28.02 34.22
CA GLN A 23 9.48 -28.52 32.95
C GLN A 23 10.67 -29.07 32.17
N SER A 24 10.58 -30.34 31.77
CA SER A 24 11.66 -31.03 31.06
C SER A 24 12.14 -30.19 29.87
N SER A 25 13.42 -30.30 29.50
CA SER A 25 13.98 -29.61 28.33
C SER A 25 13.11 -29.80 27.08
N LYS A 26 12.50 -30.99 26.94
CA LYS A 26 11.52 -31.31 25.90
C LYS A 26 10.29 -30.40 25.95
N THR A 27 9.68 -30.20 27.12
CA THR A 27 8.51 -29.31 27.28
C THR A 27 8.84 -27.84 27.03
N LYS A 28 10.05 -27.39 27.35
CA LYS A 28 10.50 -26.03 27.01
C LYS A 28 10.68 -25.84 25.50
N VAL A 29 11.17 -26.86 24.80
CA VAL A 29 11.31 -26.86 23.33
C VAL A 29 9.94 -26.90 22.66
N GLU A 30 9.01 -27.74 23.12
CA GLU A 30 7.63 -27.82 22.63
C GLU A 30 6.91 -26.46 22.80
N ASN A 31 6.94 -25.88 24.01
CA ASN A 31 6.35 -24.56 24.26
C ASN A 31 6.98 -23.44 23.40
N ALA A 32 8.28 -23.54 23.09
CA ALA A 32 8.94 -22.57 22.21
C ALA A 32 8.52 -22.76 20.75
N GLN A 33 8.36 -24.00 20.30
CA GLN A 33 7.85 -24.32 18.96
C GLN A 33 6.40 -23.83 18.78
N ASP A 34 5.52 -24.09 19.75
CA ASP A 34 4.12 -23.66 19.69
C ASP A 34 4.00 -22.14 19.60
N LYS A 35 4.78 -21.39 20.39
CA LYS A 35 4.83 -19.92 20.32
C LYS A 35 5.34 -19.41 18.98
N VAL A 36 6.29 -20.10 18.37
CA VAL A 36 6.78 -19.73 17.02
C VAL A 36 5.71 -20.00 15.96
N VAL A 37 4.95 -21.09 16.09
CA VAL A 37 3.83 -21.39 15.18
C VAL A 37 2.73 -20.33 15.31
N GLU A 38 2.32 -20.00 16.53
CA GLU A 38 1.33 -18.97 16.82
C GLU A 38 1.76 -17.60 16.28
N ALA A 39 2.99 -17.17 16.59
CA ALA A 39 3.53 -15.91 16.08
C ALA A 39 3.58 -15.86 14.54
N ASN A 40 3.88 -16.98 13.88
CA ASN A 40 3.85 -17.06 12.41
C ASN A 40 2.42 -16.99 11.86
N GLN A 41 1.43 -17.57 12.55
CA GLN A 41 0.03 -17.48 12.15
C GLN A 41 -0.49 -16.05 12.29
N GLU A 42 -0.21 -15.39 13.42
CA GLU A 42 -0.58 -13.98 13.65
C GLU A 42 0.07 -13.06 12.61
N LEU A 43 1.36 -13.24 12.33
CA LEU A 43 2.06 -12.46 11.31
C LEU A 43 1.45 -12.63 9.92
N ASN A 44 1.13 -13.87 9.53
CA ASN A 44 0.48 -14.15 8.26
C ASN A 44 -0.92 -13.54 8.18
N GLN A 45 -1.68 -13.55 9.26
CA GLN A 45 -3.00 -12.94 9.31
C GLN A 45 -2.91 -11.41 9.19
N ALA A 46 -2.04 -10.77 9.97
CA ALA A 46 -1.81 -9.33 9.91
C ALA A 46 -1.38 -8.86 8.51
N LEU A 47 -0.58 -9.67 7.81
CA LEU A 47 -0.16 -9.38 6.45
C LEU A 47 -1.31 -9.48 5.45
N LYS A 48 -2.14 -10.52 5.54
CA LYS A 48 -3.36 -10.65 4.73
C LYS A 48 -4.30 -9.47 4.96
N ASP A 49 -4.54 -9.10 6.21
CA ASP A 49 -5.41 -7.98 6.56
C ASP A 49 -4.85 -6.66 5.99
N SER A 50 -3.53 -6.44 6.10
CA SER A 50 -2.85 -5.29 5.51
C SER A 50 -3.03 -5.22 4.00
N ILE A 51 -2.92 -6.35 3.29
CA ILE A 51 -3.10 -6.41 1.83
C ILE A 51 -4.56 -6.11 1.45
N GLN A 52 -5.53 -6.69 2.16
CA GLN A 52 -6.95 -6.49 1.88
C GLN A 52 -7.38 -5.05 2.14
N GLN A 53 -6.92 -4.45 3.25
CA GLN A 53 -7.17 -3.04 3.53
C GLN A 53 -6.60 -2.15 2.42
N PHE A 54 -5.35 -2.40 2.01
CA PHE A 54 -4.71 -1.63 0.95
C PHE A 54 -5.42 -1.77 -0.40
N LYS A 55 -5.90 -2.98 -0.76
CA LYS A 55 -6.69 -3.21 -1.96
C LYS A 55 -7.98 -2.37 -1.94
N THR A 56 -8.66 -2.33 -0.81
CA THR A 56 -9.87 -1.53 -0.61
C THR A 56 -9.61 -0.01 -0.74
N GLU A 57 -8.57 0.49 -0.08
CA GLU A 57 -8.18 1.90 -0.14
C GLU A 57 -7.75 2.31 -1.56
N SER A 58 -6.99 1.44 -2.23
CA SER A 58 -6.51 1.67 -3.59
C SER A 58 -7.65 1.65 -4.61
N ALA A 59 -8.63 0.74 -4.45
CA ALA A 59 -9.83 0.71 -5.28
C ALA A 59 -10.65 2.00 -5.14
N THR A 60 -10.72 2.58 -3.93
CA THR A 60 -11.37 3.86 -3.70
C THR A 60 -10.67 4.99 -4.46
N LYS A 61 -9.33 5.07 -4.39
CA LYS A 61 -8.54 6.06 -5.15
C LYS A 61 -8.72 5.90 -6.67
N ILE A 62 -8.74 4.66 -7.18
CA ILE A 62 -9.01 4.37 -8.60
C ILE A 62 -10.39 4.88 -9.00
N SER A 63 -11.42 4.64 -8.19
CA SER A 63 -12.78 5.12 -8.47
C SER A 63 -12.86 6.64 -8.50
N ASP A 64 -12.15 7.32 -7.60
CA ASP A 64 -12.11 8.79 -7.61
C ASP A 64 -11.38 9.34 -8.86
N ASN A 65 -10.32 8.65 -9.31
CA ASN A 65 -9.68 8.97 -10.59
C ASN A 65 -10.62 8.75 -11.78
N GLU A 66 -11.44 7.70 -11.79
CA GLU A 66 -12.46 7.46 -12.83
C GLU A 66 -13.48 8.60 -12.90
N LYS A 67 -13.90 9.15 -11.75
CA LYS A 67 -14.75 10.35 -11.69
C LYS A 67 -14.04 11.56 -12.29
N ASN A 68 -12.78 11.80 -11.93
CA ASN A 68 -11.98 12.90 -12.50
C ASN A 68 -11.81 12.76 -14.03
N ILE A 69 -11.63 11.54 -14.54
CA ILE A 69 -11.58 11.24 -15.98
C ILE A 69 -12.91 11.63 -16.65
N ALA A 70 -14.04 11.23 -16.07
CA ALA A 70 -15.36 11.54 -16.61
C ALA A 70 -15.62 13.05 -16.64
N GLU A 71 -15.28 13.77 -15.57
CA GLU A 71 -15.37 15.23 -15.52
C GLU A 71 -14.47 15.90 -16.56
N PHE A 72 -13.24 15.39 -16.74
CA PHE A 72 -12.31 15.95 -17.72
C PHE A 72 -12.81 15.73 -19.16
N LYS A 73 -13.40 14.57 -19.47
CA LYS A 73 -14.08 14.32 -20.76
C LYS A 73 -15.16 15.37 -21.05
N LEU A 74 -16.01 15.68 -20.06
CA LEU A 74 -17.06 16.68 -20.20
C LEU A 74 -16.50 18.09 -20.44
N ARG A 75 -15.36 18.42 -19.82
CA ARG A 75 -14.67 19.70 -20.06
C ARG A 75 -14.08 19.78 -21.46
N ILE A 76 -13.42 18.72 -21.93
CA ILE A 76 -12.87 18.65 -23.30
C ILE A 76 -13.96 18.85 -24.34
N ALA A 77 -15.15 18.28 -24.14
CA ALA A 77 -16.28 18.45 -25.05
C ALA A 77 -16.75 19.91 -25.18
N LYS A 78 -16.46 20.75 -24.20
CA LYS A 78 -16.80 22.19 -24.16
C LYS A 78 -15.63 23.11 -24.53
N GLU A 79 -14.46 22.54 -24.78
CA GLU A 79 -13.23 23.28 -25.03
C GLU A 79 -13.10 23.71 -26.50
N LYS A 80 -12.34 24.77 -26.76
CA LYS A 80 -12.01 25.22 -28.12
C LYS A 80 -11.18 24.17 -28.86
N MET A 81 -11.36 24.09 -30.19
CA MET A 81 -10.65 23.13 -31.05
C MET A 81 -9.13 23.20 -30.92
N GLU A 82 -8.57 24.41 -30.72
CA GLU A 82 -7.14 24.67 -30.57
C GLU A 82 -6.50 23.95 -29.37
N ASN A 83 -7.25 23.72 -28.29
CA ASN A 83 -6.78 23.05 -27.07
C ASN A 83 -7.20 21.58 -27.00
N ARG A 84 -8.20 21.19 -27.80
CA ARG A 84 -8.86 19.88 -27.72
C ARG A 84 -7.87 18.72 -27.88
N ALA A 85 -7.04 18.75 -28.92
CA ALA A 85 -6.07 17.69 -29.20
C ALA A 85 -5.07 17.49 -28.04
N LYS A 86 -4.61 18.57 -27.40
CA LYS A 86 -3.71 18.50 -26.24
C LYS A 86 -4.39 17.84 -25.05
N TYR A 87 -5.64 18.20 -24.77
CA TYR A 87 -6.39 17.62 -23.66
C TYR A 87 -6.82 16.19 -23.91
N GLU A 88 -7.20 15.83 -25.13
CA GLU A 88 -7.49 14.43 -25.51
C GLU A 88 -6.25 13.54 -25.33
N LYS A 89 -5.06 14.02 -25.72
CA LYS A 89 -3.81 13.30 -25.44
C LYS A 89 -3.58 13.10 -23.94
N LYS A 90 -3.81 14.14 -23.13
CA LYS A 90 -3.65 14.06 -21.67
C LYS A 90 -4.68 13.12 -21.04
N LEU A 91 -5.92 13.15 -21.51
CA LEU A 91 -6.99 12.26 -21.10
C LEU A 91 -6.57 10.80 -21.34
N ALA A 92 -6.12 10.47 -22.55
CA ALA A 92 -5.68 9.11 -22.90
C ALA A 92 -4.51 8.62 -22.01
N GLU A 93 -3.55 9.50 -21.70
CA GLU A 93 -2.46 9.19 -20.76
C GLU A 93 -2.99 8.85 -19.37
N LEU A 94 -3.91 9.65 -18.84
CA LEU A 94 -4.48 9.48 -17.51
C LEU A 94 -5.37 8.23 -17.41
N GLU A 95 -6.17 7.95 -18.43
CA GLU A 95 -6.96 6.73 -18.53
C GLU A 95 -6.07 5.49 -18.53
N LYS A 96 -5.02 5.50 -19.36
CA LYS A 96 -4.05 4.41 -19.40
C LYS A 96 -3.40 4.19 -18.03
N ARG A 97 -2.88 5.26 -17.41
CA ARG A 97 -2.24 5.15 -16.08
C ARG A 97 -3.19 4.63 -15.02
N ASN A 98 -4.44 5.10 -14.97
CA ASN A 98 -5.41 4.60 -14.00
C ASN A 98 -5.75 3.12 -14.23
N SER A 99 -5.89 2.70 -15.49
CA SER A 99 -6.08 1.29 -15.85
C SER A 99 -4.87 0.42 -15.49
N ASP A 100 -3.65 0.92 -15.72
CA ASP A 100 -2.42 0.22 -15.36
C ASP A 100 -2.33 0.03 -13.84
N MET A 101 -2.72 1.04 -13.04
CA MET A 101 -2.78 0.93 -11.58
C MET A 101 -3.77 -0.14 -11.13
N LYS A 102 -4.98 -0.16 -11.71
CA LYS A 102 -5.98 -1.20 -11.43
C LYS A 102 -5.43 -2.60 -11.72
N MET A 103 -4.83 -2.78 -12.89
CA MET A 103 -4.25 -4.06 -13.28
C MET A 103 -3.11 -4.49 -12.34
N ARG A 104 -2.25 -3.56 -11.91
CA ARG A 104 -1.19 -3.86 -10.93
C ARG A 104 -1.75 -4.28 -9.56
N LEU A 105 -2.85 -3.67 -9.12
CA LEU A 105 -3.51 -4.03 -7.87
C LEU A 105 -4.13 -5.43 -7.94
N ASP A 106 -4.84 -5.72 -9.03
CA ASP A 106 -5.51 -7.01 -9.26
C ASP A 106 -4.52 -8.16 -9.41
N ASN A 107 -3.37 -7.89 -10.03
CA ASN A 107 -2.31 -8.88 -10.25
C ASN A 107 -1.42 -9.11 -9.03
N TYR A 108 -1.53 -8.32 -7.97
CA TYR A 108 -0.76 -8.56 -6.75
C TYR A 108 -1.26 -9.81 -6.02
N LYS A 109 -0.40 -10.84 -5.99
CA LYS A 109 -0.68 -12.11 -5.33
C LYS A 109 -0.28 -12.05 -3.87
N ASP A 110 -1.20 -12.43 -3.01
CA ASP A 110 -1.01 -12.40 -1.56
C ASP A 110 0.17 -13.29 -1.11
N GLU A 111 0.57 -14.30 -1.90
CA GLU A 111 1.68 -15.21 -1.63
C GLU A 111 3.08 -14.55 -1.69
N GLU A 112 3.19 -13.33 -2.24
CA GLU A 112 4.47 -12.59 -2.33
C GLU A 112 4.77 -11.76 -1.07
N HIS A 113 4.59 -12.35 0.12
CA HIS A 113 4.74 -11.68 1.42
C HIS A 113 6.04 -10.86 1.57
N ASN A 114 7.16 -11.38 1.06
CA ASN A 114 8.47 -10.72 1.11
C ASN A 114 8.59 -9.48 0.21
N LYS A 115 7.68 -9.30 -0.75
CA LYS A 115 7.63 -8.15 -1.67
C LYS A 115 6.56 -7.13 -1.28
N TRP A 116 5.74 -7.42 -0.27
CA TRP A 116 4.60 -6.59 0.10
C TRP A 116 4.96 -5.12 0.33
N GLU A 117 5.96 -4.87 1.18
CA GLU A 117 6.32 -3.50 1.54
C GLU A 117 6.83 -2.72 0.32
N LYS A 118 7.65 -3.38 -0.52
CA LYS A 118 8.15 -2.77 -1.76
C LYS A 118 7.02 -2.43 -2.71
N PHE A 119 6.11 -3.38 -2.94
CA PHE A 119 4.92 -3.16 -3.78
C PHE A 119 4.09 -1.99 -3.27
N LYS A 120 3.78 -1.97 -1.96
CA LYS A 120 2.98 -0.92 -1.32
C LYS A 120 3.59 0.46 -1.50
N VAL A 121 4.91 0.59 -1.32
CA VAL A 121 5.64 1.86 -1.48
C VAL A 121 5.61 2.35 -2.92
N GLU A 122 5.96 1.49 -3.88
CA GLU A 122 6.00 1.84 -5.30
C GLU A 122 4.60 2.19 -5.82
N TYR A 123 3.59 1.37 -5.48
CA TYR A 123 2.22 1.60 -5.88
C TYR A 123 1.67 2.93 -5.33
N ASN A 124 1.91 3.23 -4.05
CA ASN A 124 1.46 4.49 -3.46
C ASN A 124 2.12 5.69 -4.12
N HIS A 125 3.42 5.61 -4.39
CA HIS A 125 4.14 6.67 -5.09
C HIS A 125 3.48 6.98 -6.45
N ASP A 126 3.27 5.96 -7.27
CA ASP A 126 2.69 6.11 -8.61
C ASP A 126 1.23 6.62 -8.54
N MET A 127 0.46 6.16 -7.55
CA MET A 127 -0.91 6.60 -7.32
C MET A 127 -0.98 8.06 -6.87
N ASP A 128 -0.06 8.50 -6.01
CA ASP A 128 0.01 9.89 -5.54
C ASP A 128 0.42 10.84 -6.68
N GLU A 129 1.34 10.42 -7.55
CA GLU A 129 1.67 11.16 -8.77
C GLU A 129 0.48 11.26 -9.73
N LEU A 130 -0.26 10.17 -9.92
CA LEU A 130 -1.47 10.16 -10.72
C LEU A 130 -2.53 11.11 -10.14
N GLY A 131 -2.74 11.09 -8.82
CA GLY A 131 -3.66 11.99 -8.14
C GLY A 131 -3.28 13.46 -8.28
N LYS A 132 -1.97 13.80 -8.25
CA LYS A 132 -1.49 15.16 -8.54
C LYS A 132 -1.78 15.56 -9.98
N ALA A 133 -1.54 14.66 -10.94
CA ALA A 133 -1.82 14.92 -12.34
C ALA A 133 -3.31 15.22 -12.61
N PHE A 134 -4.24 14.60 -11.87
CA PHE A 134 -5.66 14.95 -11.92
C PHE A 134 -5.97 16.32 -11.30
N LYS A 135 -5.37 16.64 -10.14
CA LYS A 135 -5.56 17.95 -9.48
C LYS A 135 -5.08 19.09 -10.38
N ASP A 136 -3.97 18.93 -11.08
CA ASP A 136 -3.43 19.93 -12.01
C ASP A 136 -4.41 20.26 -13.15
N LEU A 137 -5.32 19.35 -13.51
CA LEU A 137 -6.38 19.64 -14.49
C LEU A 137 -7.41 20.64 -13.96
N THR A 138 -7.65 20.66 -12.65
CA THR A 138 -8.69 21.46 -11.99
C THR A 138 -8.22 22.86 -11.63
N VAL A 139 -6.90 23.07 -11.51
CA VAL A 139 -6.32 24.40 -11.33
C VAL A 139 -6.60 25.20 -12.61
N LYS A 140 -7.50 26.19 -12.53
CA LYS A 140 -7.68 27.16 -13.61
C LYS A 140 -6.31 27.76 -13.89
N ASN A 141 -5.76 27.50 -15.07
CA ASN A 141 -4.67 28.30 -15.60
C ASN A 141 -5.26 29.69 -15.90
N VAL A 142 -5.35 30.51 -14.85
CA VAL A 142 -5.57 31.95 -14.98
C VAL A 142 -4.27 32.49 -15.56
N LYS A 143 -4.23 32.65 -16.87
CA LYS A 143 -3.24 33.48 -17.55
C LYS A 143 -3.99 34.63 -18.22
#